data_AF-A0A3N9NST1-F1
#
_entry.id   AF-A0A3N9NST1-F1
#
_cell.length_a   1.000
_cell.length_b   1.000
_cell.length_c   1.000
_cell.angle_alpha   90.00
_cell.angle_beta   90.00
_cell.angle_gamma   90.00
#
_symmetry.space_group_name_H-M   'P 1'
#
loop_
_entity.id
_entity.type
_entity.pdbx_description
1 polymer ?
#
loop_
_entity_poly.entity_id
_entity_poly.type
_entity_poly.pdbx_seq_one_letter_code
_entity_poly.pdbx_strand_id
1 'polypeptide(L)'
;MNTLYILYLLFALLFPTNGTADWKEYQDPSEGCTIGVALGRATPDGRPLLWKTRDASATDNEVYYRTSLPIKYVCVISAGITSNSWMGVNSKGFAIINSVSSDLPGGTTGMGNGTLMAYVLGHCATVSDFQNLLDSTNVTGR
;
A
#
# COMPACT_ATOMS: atom_id res chain seq x y z
N MET A 1 -28.81 49.22 4.44
CA MET A 1 -27.60 48.39 4.60
C MET A 1 -28.00 46.98 4.21
N ASN A 2 -27.47 46.47 3.09
CA ASN A 2 -28.04 45.32 2.39
C ASN A 2 -27.65 44.02 3.10
N THR A 3 -28.61 43.19 3.50
CA THR A 3 -28.38 41.96 4.29
C THR A 3 -27.41 40.98 3.60
N LEU A 4 -27.38 41.00 2.26
CA LEU A 4 -26.41 40.29 1.41
C LEU A 4 -24.94 40.73 1.65
N TYR A 5 -24.72 42.00 1.96
CA TYR A 5 -23.38 42.55 2.22
C TYR A 5 -22.82 42.06 3.55
N ILE A 6 -23.69 41.92 4.56
CA ILE A 6 -23.33 41.41 5.89
C ILE A 6 -23.01 39.91 5.80
N LEU A 7 -23.78 39.13 5.04
CA LEU A 7 -23.46 37.72 4.78
C LEU A 7 -22.14 37.55 4.03
N TYR A 8 -21.86 38.40 3.05
CA TYR A 8 -20.61 38.33 2.28
C TYR A 8 -19.38 38.67 3.14
N LEU A 9 -19.50 39.69 4.01
CA LEU A 9 -18.46 40.06 4.98
C LEU A 9 -18.23 38.96 6.03
N LEU A 10 -19.29 38.32 6.52
CA LEU A 10 -19.17 37.18 7.45
C LEU A 10 -18.49 35.97 6.81
N PHE A 11 -18.78 35.68 5.54
CA PHE A 11 -18.14 34.58 4.81
C PHE A 11 -16.64 34.83 4.56
N ALA A 12 -16.27 36.07 4.24
CA ALA A 12 -14.88 36.47 4.02
C ALA A 12 -14.03 36.53 5.32
N LEU A 13 -14.66 36.78 6.48
CA LEU A 13 -13.99 36.80 7.78
C LEU A 13 -13.82 35.40 8.40
N LEU A 14 -14.71 34.47 8.09
CA LEU A 14 -14.65 33.09 8.59
C LEU A 14 -13.80 32.16 7.70
N PHE A 15 -13.59 32.52 6.44
CA PHE A 15 -12.77 31.77 5.49
C PHE A 15 -11.75 32.72 4.84
N PRO A 16 -10.62 33.03 5.51
CA PRO A 16 -9.57 33.82 4.90
C PRO A 16 -9.05 33.09 3.66
N THR A 17 -9.35 33.62 2.47
CA THR A 17 -8.91 33.09 1.15
C THR A 17 -7.41 33.22 0.91
N ASN A 18 -6.64 33.66 1.91
CA ASN A 18 -5.21 33.92 1.82
C ASN A 18 -4.35 32.84 2.51
N GLY A 19 -4.98 31.81 3.07
CA GLY A 19 -4.28 30.57 3.35
C GLY A 19 -4.47 29.65 2.15
N THR A 20 -3.44 29.49 1.31
CA THR A 20 -3.25 28.15 0.76
C THR A 20 -3.09 27.27 1.99
N ALA A 21 -4.15 26.58 2.40
CA ALA A 21 -3.99 25.48 3.33
C ALA A 21 -3.13 24.47 2.57
N ASP A 22 -1.82 24.63 2.71
CA ASP A 22 -0.81 23.67 2.34
C ASP A 22 -1.03 22.54 3.33
N TRP A 23 -2.06 21.72 3.06
CA TRP A 23 -2.28 20.44 3.72
C TRP A 23 -1.17 19.50 3.28
N LYS A 24 0.09 19.88 3.54
CA LYS A 24 1.18 18.92 3.54
C LYS A 24 0.90 18.00 4.69
N GLU A 25 0.30 16.88 4.34
CA GLU A 25 0.24 15.68 5.14
C GLU A 25 1.66 15.38 5.63
N TYR A 26 1.96 15.86 6.85
CA TYR A 26 3.25 15.68 7.46
C TYR A 26 3.28 14.25 8.01
N GLN A 27 3.72 13.31 7.17
CA GLN A 27 4.09 11.97 7.63
C GLN A 27 5.36 12.11 8.46
N ASP A 28 5.28 11.81 9.76
CA ASP A 28 6.46 11.82 10.62
C ASP A 28 7.42 10.73 10.12
N PRO A 29 8.69 11.05 9.81
CA PRO A 29 9.65 10.05 9.34
C PRO A 29 9.93 8.93 10.37
N SER A 30 9.46 9.05 11.61
CA SER A 30 9.47 7.99 12.62
C SER A 30 8.27 7.04 12.58
N GLU A 31 7.22 7.35 11.80
CA GLU A 31 6.07 6.46 11.59
C GLU A 31 6.42 5.36 10.57
N GLY A 32 5.92 4.16 10.81
CA GLY A 32 6.29 2.96 10.06
C GLY A 32 5.12 2.02 9.86
N CYS A 33 5.09 1.39 8.68
CA CYS A 33 4.03 0.50 8.26
C CYS A 33 3.64 -0.51 9.36
N THR A 34 2.37 -0.51 9.76
CA THR A 34 1.81 -1.48 10.70
C THR A 34 1.07 -2.58 9.95
N ILE A 35 1.28 -3.83 10.33
CA ILE A 35 0.61 -4.99 9.72
C ILE A 35 -0.12 -5.84 10.76
N GLY A 36 -1.23 -6.46 10.34
CA GLY A 36 -2.03 -7.33 11.21
C GLY A 36 -2.60 -8.52 10.44
N VAL A 37 -2.78 -9.63 11.14
CA VAL A 37 -3.39 -10.86 10.60
C VAL A 37 -4.48 -11.34 11.55
N ALA A 38 -5.70 -11.47 11.04
CA ALA A 38 -6.77 -12.18 11.74
C ALA A 38 -7.02 -13.52 11.04
N LEU A 39 -6.86 -14.62 11.77
CA LEU A 39 -7.18 -15.95 11.26
C LEU A 39 -8.69 -16.10 11.08
N GLY A 40 -9.11 -17.02 10.21
CA GLY A 40 -10.55 -17.30 9.99
C GLY A 40 -11.32 -17.64 11.28
N ARG A 41 -10.69 -18.30 12.25
CA ARG A 41 -11.31 -18.57 13.56
C ARG A 41 -11.62 -17.30 14.39
N ALA A 42 -11.00 -16.18 14.03
CA ALA A 42 -11.19 -14.88 14.68
C ALA A 42 -12.17 -13.98 13.91
N THR A 43 -12.76 -14.46 12.80
CA THR A 43 -13.72 -13.70 11.98
C THR A 43 -15.08 -14.40 11.93
N PRO A 44 -16.21 -13.67 11.87
CA PRO A 44 -17.55 -14.27 11.89
C PRO A 44 -17.86 -15.19 10.70
N ASP A 45 -17.21 -14.96 9.55
CA ASP A 45 -17.46 -15.71 8.31
C ASP A 45 -16.36 -16.73 7.98
N GLY A 46 -15.40 -16.94 8.88
CA GLY A 46 -14.30 -17.89 8.71
C GLY A 46 -13.22 -17.45 7.72
N ARG A 47 -13.32 -16.25 7.12
CA ARG A 47 -12.32 -15.76 6.14
C ARG A 47 -11.17 -15.05 6.85
N PRO A 48 -9.90 -15.34 6.51
CA PRO A 48 -8.77 -14.64 7.09
C PRO A 48 -8.70 -13.19 6.58
N LEU A 49 -8.21 -12.28 7.43
CA LEU A 49 -7.98 -10.88 7.08
C LEU A 49 -6.51 -10.54 7.20
N LEU A 50 -6.02 -9.79 6.22
CA LEU A 50 -4.67 -9.26 6.17
C LEU A 50 -4.77 -7.74 6.13
N TRP A 51 -4.26 -7.06 7.15
CA TRP A 51 -4.37 -5.62 7.34
C TRP A 51 -3.00 -4.96 7.21
N LYS A 52 -2.97 -3.79 6.56
CA LYS A 52 -1.80 -2.94 6.49
C LYS A 52 -2.21 -1.46 6.63
N THR A 53 -1.51 -0.76 7.51
CA THR A 53 -1.36 0.70 7.47
C THR A 53 -0.08 1.01 6.68
N ARG A 54 -0.16 1.84 5.65
CA ARG A 54 0.97 2.14 4.75
C ARG A 54 1.48 3.55 5.01
N ASP A 55 2.59 3.63 5.73
CA ASP A 55 3.30 4.88 5.98
C ASP A 55 4.44 4.99 4.98
N ALA A 56 4.38 6.02 4.12
CA ALA A 56 5.36 6.24 3.05
C ALA A 56 5.27 7.68 2.52
N SER A 57 6.38 8.17 1.96
CA SER A 57 6.46 9.49 1.32
C SER A 57 5.54 9.65 0.10
N ALA A 58 5.19 8.56 -0.58
CA ALA A 58 4.21 8.58 -1.66
C ALA A 58 2.79 8.49 -1.08
N THR A 59 2.13 9.64 -0.97
CA THR A 59 0.77 9.82 -0.41
C THR A 59 -0.32 9.40 -1.39
N ASP A 60 -0.12 9.64 -2.69
CA ASP A 60 -1.09 9.26 -3.72
C ASP A 60 -0.99 7.76 -4.06
N ASN A 61 -2.07 7.04 -3.78
CA ASN A 61 -2.17 5.60 -3.98
C ASN A 61 -3.40 5.24 -4.84
N GLU A 62 -3.27 4.19 -5.63
CA GLU A 62 -4.33 3.67 -6.50
C GLU A 62 -4.60 2.20 -6.23
N VAL A 63 -5.87 1.79 -6.31
CA VAL A 63 -6.23 0.38 -6.42
C VAL A 63 -6.14 -0.01 -7.89
N TYR A 64 -5.25 -0.94 -8.20
CA TYR A 64 -4.97 -1.37 -9.56
C TYR A 64 -5.33 -2.84 -9.76
N TYR A 65 -6.08 -3.14 -10.83
CA TYR A 65 -6.39 -4.50 -11.23
C TYR A 65 -5.46 -4.93 -12.37
N ARG A 66 -4.53 -5.84 -12.07
CA ARG A 66 -3.56 -6.33 -13.05
C ARG A 66 -4.03 -7.63 -13.71
N THR A 67 -4.06 -7.62 -15.03
CA THR A 67 -4.51 -8.74 -15.86
C THR A 67 -3.46 -9.29 -16.81
N SER A 68 -2.29 -8.64 -16.89
CA SER A 68 -1.21 -8.97 -17.84
C SER A 68 -0.28 -10.10 -17.40
N LEU A 69 -0.52 -10.71 -16.23
CA LEU A 69 0.31 -11.78 -15.66
C LEU A 69 -0.50 -13.08 -15.53
N PRO A 70 0.17 -14.26 -15.39
CA PRO A 70 -0.51 -15.55 -15.35
C PRO A 70 -1.65 -15.62 -14.33
N ILE A 71 -1.44 -15.04 -13.14
CA ILE A 71 -2.48 -14.89 -12.12
C ILE A 71 -2.90 -13.41 -12.06
N LYS A 72 -4.20 -13.16 -12.28
CA LYS A 72 -4.79 -11.81 -12.15
C LYS A 72 -4.90 -11.43 -10.68
N TYR A 73 -4.71 -10.16 -10.34
CA TYR A 73 -4.76 -9.68 -8.96
C TYR A 73 -5.19 -8.22 -8.83
N VAL A 74 -5.70 -7.86 -7.66
CA VAL A 74 -5.89 -6.46 -7.24
C VAL A 74 -4.77 -6.09 -6.29
N CYS A 75 -4.24 -4.87 -6.41
CA CYS A 75 -3.18 -4.38 -5.54
C CYS A 75 -3.30 -2.89 -5.26
N VAL A 76 -2.53 -2.41 -4.28
CA VAL A 76 -2.30 -0.99 -4.05
C VAL A 76 -0.95 -0.61 -4.62
N ILE A 77 -0.93 0.43 -5.46
CA ILE A 77 0.25 1.01 -6.07
C ILE A 77 0.40 2.47 -5.65
N SER A 78 1.60 3.03 -5.76
CA SER A 78 1.74 4.48 -5.81
C SER A 78 1.24 4.96 -7.17
N ALA A 79 0.49 6.07 -7.20
CA ALA A 79 -0.26 6.49 -8.39
C ALA A 79 0.62 6.51 -9.65
N GLY A 80 0.15 5.84 -10.71
CA GLY A 80 0.87 5.72 -11.99
C GLY A 80 2.05 4.73 -12.03
N ILE A 81 2.49 4.15 -10.90
CA ILE A 81 3.62 3.21 -10.84
C ILE A 81 3.13 1.76 -10.80
N THR A 82 2.69 1.25 -11.96
CA THR A 82 2.07 -0.08 -12.11
C THR A 82 3.05 -1.28 -12.04
N SER A 83 4.35 -1.00 -12.03
CA SER A 83 5.40 -2.02 -11.91
C SER A 83 5.54 -2.58 -10.49
N ASN A 84 5.07 -1.85 -9.48
CA ASN A 84 5.16 -2.19 -8.06
C ASN A 84 3.81 -2.58 -7.47
N SER A 85 3.84 -3.27 -6.35
CA SER A 85 2.69 -3.51 -5.48
C SER A 85 3.12 -3.38 -4.02
N TRP A 86 2.31 -2.70 -3.19
CA TRP A 86 2.57 -2.52 -1.76
C TRP A 86 1.71 -3.43 -0.87
N MET A 87 0.67 -4.00 -1.45
CA MET A 87 -0.20 -5.04 -0.91
C MET A 87 -1.13 -5.53 -2.01
N GLY A 88 -1.66 -6.74 -1.88
CA GLY A 88 -2.70 -7.21 -2.80
C GLY A 88 -3.21 -8.61 -2.49
N VAL A 89 -4.20 -9.01 -3.28
CA VAL A 89 -4.77 -10.36 -3.29
C VAL A 89 -5.00 -10.79 -4.74
N ASN A 90 -4.66 -12.03 -5.03
CA ASN A 90 -4.81 -12.58 -6.37
C ASN A 90 -6.04 -13.48 -6.51
N SER A 91 -6.36 -13.82 -7.75
CA SER A 91 -7.52 -14.65 -8.12
C SER A 91 -7.47 -16.10 -7.60
N LYS A 92 -6.37 -16.53 -6.97
CA LYS A 92 -6.24 -17.82 -6.28
C LYS A 92 -6.51 -17.72 -4.78
N GLY A 93 -6.76 -16.52 -4.26
CA GLY A 93 -6.97 -16.25 -2.84
C GLY A 93 -5.67 -16.04 -2.06
N PHE A 94 -4.51 -16.01 -2.71
CA PHE A 94 -3.25 -15.65 -2.08
C PHE A 94 -3.16 -14.13 -1.89
N ALA A 95 -2.88 -13.69 -0.68
CA ALA A 95 -2.71 -12.29 -0.31
C ALA A 95 -1.33 -12.06 0.31
N ILE A 96 -0.75 -10.90 0.05
CA ILE A 96 0.57 -10.52 0.57
C ILE A 96 0.61 -9.02 0.87
N ILE A 97 1.29 -8.66 1.96
CA ILE A 97 1.59 -7.29 2.39
C ILE A 97 3.07 -7.21 2.76
N ASN A 98 3.68 -6.03 2.65
CA ASN A 98 5.03 -5.78 3.14
C ASN A 98 5.04 -4.74 4.26
N SER A 99 5.98 -4.85 5.19
CA SER A 99 6.44 -3.76 6.04
C SER A 99 7.94 -3.62 5.82
N VAL A 100 8.38 -2.45 5.35
CA VAL A 100 9.79 -2.22 5.03
C VAL A 100 10.57 -2.10 6.34
N SER A 101 11.69 -2.81 6.41
CA SER A 101 12.69 -2.63 7.46
C SER A 101 14.03 -2.26 6.84
N SER A 102 14.77 -1.38 7.51
CA SER A 102 16.11 -0.91 7.10
C SER A 102 17.19 -1.24 8.14
N ASP A 103 16.87 -2.13 9.08
CA ASP A 103 17.77 -2.61 10.14
C ASP A 103 18.71 -3.73 9.68
N LEU A 104 18.46 -4.31 8.51
CA LEU A 104 19.30 -5.33 7.89
C LEU A 104 20.16 -4.77 6.74
N PRO A 105 21.37 -5.33 6.51
CA PRO A 105 22.15 -5.01 5.32
C PRO A 105 21.34 -5.35 4.06
N GLY A 106 21.13 -4.36 3.18
CA GLY A 106 20.43 -4.59 1.93
C GLY A 106 21.25 -5.46 0.97
N GLY A 107 20.57 -6.36 0.24
CA GLY A 107 21.16 -7.02 -0.92
C GLY A 107 21.45 -6.02 -2.04
N THR A 108 22.59 -6.18 -2.73
CA THR A 108 22.94 -5.36 -3.90
C THR A 108 22.39 -5.89 -5.21
N THR A 109 21.75 -7.07 -5.18
CA THR A 109 21.19 -7.75 -6.34
C THR A 109 19.77 -8.26 -6.04
N GLY A 110 18.97 -8.49 -7.08
CA GLY A 110 17.61 -9.03 -6.95
C GLY A 110 16.50 -7.99 -7.15
N MET A 111 15.26 -8.43 -6.87
CA MET A 111 14.07 -7.58 -7.00
C MET A 111 13.91 -6.71 -5.76
N GLY A 112 13.59 -5.43 -5.96
CA GLY A 112 13.19 -4.54 -4.86
C GLY A 112 11.84 -4.94 -4.27
N ASN A 113 11.52 -4.39 -3.09
CA ASN A 113 10.30 -4.69 -2.34
C ASN A 113 9.03 -4.66 -3.21
N GLY A 114 8.75 -3.54 -3.90
CA GLY A 114 7.53 -3.38 -4.69
C GLY A 114 7.46 -4.31 -5.91
N THR A 115 8.58 -4.54 -6.59
CA THR A 115 8.62 -5.41 -7.78
C THR A 115 8.52 -6.89 -7.40
N LEU A 116 9.12 -7.30 -6.28
CA LEU A 116 8.97 -8.64 -5.72
C LEU A 116 7.50 -8.93 -5.41
N MET A 117 6.82 -8.02 -4.72
CA MET A 117 5.40 -8.16 -4.38
C MET A 117 4.53 -8.31 -5.63
N ALA A 118 4.76 -7.47 -6.64
CA ALA A 118 4.05 -7.54 -7.92
C ALA A 118 4.31 -8.85 -8.68
N TYR A 119 5.55 -9.37 -8.62
CA TYR A 119 5.93 -10.65 -9.20
C TYR A 119 5.20 -11.80 -8.49
N VAL A 120 5.28 -11.86 -7.16
CA VAL A 120 4.67 -12.93 -6.34
C VAL A 120 3.17 -13.00 -6.55
N LEU A 121 2.45 -11.86 -6.54
CA LEU A 121 1.00 -11.83 -6.79
C LEU A 121 0.61 -12.42 -8.15
N GLY A 122 1.48 -12.28 -9.16
CA GLY A 122 1.25 -12.78 -10.52
C GLY A 122 1.67 -14.23 -10.77
N HIS A 123 2.43 -14.86 -9.85
CA HIS A 123 3.05 -16.17 -10.08
C HIS A 123 2.81 -17.20 -8.95
N CYS A 124 2.52 -16.77 -7.72
CA CYS A 124 2.29 -17.66 -6.58
C CYS A 124 0.79 -17.80 -6.29
N ALA A 125 0.27 -19.03 -6.20
CA ALA A 125 -1.12 -19.30 -5.85
C ALA A 125 -1.29 -19.60 -4.35
N THR A 126 -0.22 -20.00 -3.66
CA THR A 126 -0.23 -20.43 -2.26
C THR A 126 0.98 -19.88 -1.49
N VAL A 127 0.92 -19.95 -0.16
CA VAL A 127 2.07 -19.65 0.71
C VAL A 127 3.25 -20.58 0.41
N SER A 128 2.98 -21.84 0.06
CA SER A 128 4.02 -22.80 -0.33
C SER A 128 4.73 -22.40 -1.63
N ASP A 129 4.00 -21.90 -2.63
CA ASP A 129 4.63 -21.38 -3.85
C ASP A 129 5.55 -20.20 -3.55
N PHE A 130 5.12 -19.33 -2.63
CA PHE A 130 5.93 -18.19 -2.21
C PHE A 130 7.18 -18.64 -1.44
N GLN A 131 7.05 -19.59 -0.51
CA GLN A 131 8.20 -20.18 0.19
C GLN A 131 9.22 -20.78 -0.77
N ASN A 132 8.75 -21.59 -1.74
CA ASN A 132 9.63 -22.19 -2.76
C ASN A 132 10.33 -21.11 -3.61
N LEU A 133 9.65 -20.01 -3.90
CA LEU A 133 10.26 -18.87 -4.59
C LEU A 133 11.32 -18.18 -3.72
N LEU A 134 11.09 -18.01 -2.42
CA LEU A 134 12.09 -17.47 -1.51
C LEU A 134 13.30 -18.39 -1.44
N ASP A 135 13.09 -19.69 -1.22
CA ASP A 135 14.17 -20.68 -1.09
C ASP A 135 15.02 -20.76 -2.37
N SER A 136 14.38 -20.79 -3.54
CA SER A 136 15.10 -20.86 -4.83
C SER A 136 15.85 -19.57 -5.18
N THR A 137 15.48 -18.43 -4.58
CA THR A 137 16.13 -17.14 -4.82
C THR A 137 17.11 -16.71 -3.73
N ASN A 138 17.19 -17.47 -2.64
CA ASN A 138 18.09 -17.20 -1.52
C ASN A 138 19.59 -17.51 -1.82
N VAL A 139 19.88 -18.09 -2.99
CA VAL A 139 21.24 -18.58 -3.36
C VAL A 139 22.28 -17.45 -3.47
N THR A 140 21.88 -16.24 -3.87
CA THR A 140 22.79 -15.09 -4.02
C THR A 140 22.57 -13.99 -2.98
N GLY A 141 21.78 -14.29 -1.93
CA GLY A 141 21.27 -13.28 -1.02
C GLY A 141 20.03 -12.60 -1.59
N ARG A 142 18.89 -12.90 -0.98
CA ARG A 142 17.84 -11.91 -0.73
C ARG A 142 17.88 -11.55 0.75
#